data_AF-A0A3P7EYF5-F1
#
_entry.id   AF-A0A3P7EYF5-F1
#
_cell.length_a   1.000
_cell.length_b   1.000
_cell.length_c   1.000
_cell.angle_alpha   90.00
_cell.angle_beta   90.00
_cell.angle_gamma   90.00
#
_symmetry.space_group_name_H-M   'P 1'
#
loop_
_entity.id
_entity.type
_entity.pdbx_description
1 polymer ?
#
loop_
_entity_poly.entity_id
_entity_poly.type
_entity_poly.pdbx_seq_one_letter_code
_entity_poly.pdbx_strand_id
1 'polypeptide(L)'
;MARQHLIILGLVTVLLICVKTQTPIFPVSCYLNVLVILDRSDSVKGGFNRSRNFVVNVSEELDVGPDTHRVAMIVYSGLSYRREVFKWNFAKNNEEFRKIVLGLRAIGGTTNTKKALELGLELMETRNKSIPTLIMVVTDGRSADDPKIPAQQLQQIPNTWVFAAATGDPDAVDKNELLEITGNINHIILQSGRKLAADITRKLLRQAQEKCRTTTTTTTTTTATTTTTNPISGCEQDVVLVMDLSTTTNPVYRKYIEMAEELINRLLIGRRFSRIALITFSSVGKTRTQFNLDRYFNGKDIVTAIRRLESSGGTTAVGEGIRLGIEQKDKQHGGRPNEIAKKAMLVFTDGWSNKGPDVEEMSRNAKGAGFTLYTVVYEGDGHVDTNSPGLNLYTIETVANDRKHVYSERNFTQLIQELRQRNLPCI
;
A
#
# COMPACT_ATOMS: atom_id res chain seq x y z
N MET A 1 -72.37 -29.35 30.19
CA MET A 1 -71.45 -30.40 30.67
C MET A 1 -70.07 -29.77 30.87
N ALA A 2 -69.62 -29.68 32.10
CA ALA A 2 -68.32 -29.14 32.48
C ALA A 2 -67.24 -30.23 32.36
N ARG A 3 -66.08 -29.89 31.80
CA ARG A 3 -64.80 -30.54 32.10
C ARG A 3 -63.66 -29.56 31.82
N GLN A 4 -63.16 -28.96 32.90
CA GLN A 4 -61.86 -28.30 32.96
C GLN A 4 -60.76 -29.38 32.94
N HIS A 5 -59.75 -29.19 32.11
CA HIS A 5 -58.42 -29.75 32.35
C HIS A 5 -57.40 -28.62 32.22
N LEU A 6 -56.74 -28.37 33.35
CA LEU A 6 -55.72 -27.37 33.61
C LEU A 6 -54.36 -28.08 33.53
N ILE A 7 -53.48 -27.76 32.57
CA ILE A 7 -52.08 -28.21 32.61
C ILE A 7 -51.13 -27.09 32.13
N ILE A 8 -50.48 -26.48 33.14
CA ILE A 8 -49.07 -26.08 33.26
C ILE A 8 -48.48 -25.18 32.16
N LEU A 9 -48.34 -23.90 32.51
CA LEU A 9 -47.38 -22.95 31.93
C LEU A 9 -45.94 -23.41 32.22
N GLY A 10 -45.16 -23.71 31.18
CA GLY A 10 -43.70 -23.74 31.22
C GLY A 10 -43.15 -22.41 30.69
N LEU A 11 -42.56 -21.60 31.56
CA LEU A 11 -41.84 -20.39 31.17
C LEU A 11 -40.52 -20.81 30.49
N VAL A 12 -40.42 -20.66 29.17
CA VAL A 12 -39.16 -20.80 28.43
C VAL A 12 -38.45 -19.43 28.45
N THR A 13 -37.44 -19.30 29.31
CA THR A 13 -36.49 -18.19 29.24
C THR A 13 -35.64 -18.32 27.98
N VAL A 14 -35.89 -17.46 27.00
CA VAL A 14 -35.06 -17.31 25.80
C VAL A 14 -33.77 -16.61 26.20
N LEU A 15 -32.67 -17.37 26.23
CA LEU A 15 -31.32 -16.82 26.35
C LEU A 15 -30.97 -16.17 25.00
N LEU A 16 -31.04 -14.84 24.91
CA LEU A 16 -30.50 -14.11 23.77
C LEU A 16 -28.96 -14.22 23.78
N ILE A 17 -28.43 -15.16 23.01
CA ILE A 17 -27.02 -15.17 22.64
C ILE A 17 -26.84 -14.06 21.60
N CYS A 18 -26.29 -12.92 22.03
CA CYS A 18 -25.89 -11.83 21.16
C CYS A 18 -24.66 -12.30 20.35
N VAL A 19 -24.89 -12.99 19.25
CA VAL A 19 -23.86 -13.22 18.23
C VAL A 19 -23.60 -11.85 17.62
N LYS A 20 -22.44 -11.26 17.93
CA LYS A 20 -21.92 -10.11 17.18
C LYS A 20 -21.65 -10.61 15.76
N THR A 21 -22.64 -10.52 14.89
CA THR A 21 -22.45 -10.63 13.45
C THR A 21 -21.58 -9.46 13.04
N GLN A 22 -20.34 -9.77 12.69
CA GLN A 22 -19.37 -8.81 12.20
C GLN A 22 -19.88 -8.34 10.84
N THR A 23 -20.59 -7.21 10.83
CA THR A 23 -21.12 -6.61 9.60
C THR A 23 -19.95 -6.36 8.65
N PRO A 24 -19.98 -6.89 7.41
CA PRO A 24 -18.94 -6.58 6.44
C PRO A 24 -18.84 -5.07 6.28
N ILE A 25 -17.60 -4.58 6.19
CA ILE A 25 -17.26 -3.15 6.27
C ILE A 25 -17.81 -2.36 5.06
N PHE A 26 -18.36 -3.04 4.04
CA PHE A 26 -19.02 -2.43 2.90
C PHE A 26 -20.33 -3.15 2.55
N PRO A 27 -21.43 -2.43 2.25
CA PRO A 27 -22.60 -3.05 1.63
C PRO A 27 -22.23 -3.63 0.25
N VAL A 28 -22.47 -4.92 0.07
CA VAL A 28 -22.08 -5.72 -1.11
C VAL A 28 -23.01 -5.44 -2.31
N SER A 29 -22.65 -4.46 -3.13
CA SER A 29 -23.24 -4.30 -4.47
C SER A 29 -22.16 -4.26 -5.56
N CYS A 30 -21.28 -5.27 -5.55
CA CYS A 30 -20.78 -5.95 -6.75
C CYS A 30 -19.95 -7.19 -6.37
N TYR A 31 -20.38 -8.37 -6.83
CA TYR A 31 -19.71 -9.63 -6.51
C TYR A 31 -18.41 -9.81 -7.31
N LEU A 32 -17.50 -10.64 -6.79
CA LEU A 32 -16.23 -10.97 -7.44
C LEU A 32 -16.08 -12.47 -7.57
N ASN A 33 -15.43 -12.90 -8.64
CA ASN A 33 -14.74 -14.19 -8.63
C ASN A 33 -13.36 -13.96 -8.02
N VAL A 34 -12.95 -14.77 -7.05
CA VAL A 34 -11.60 -14.73 -6.45
C VAL A 34 -10.94 -16.09 -6.60
N LEU A 35 -9.88 -16.13 -7.42
CA LEU A 35 -9.02 -17.31 -7.57
C LEU A 35 -7.77 -17.13 -6.72
N VAL A 36 -7.61 -17.97 -5.70
CA VAL A 36 -6.40 -18.01 -4.88
C VAL A 36 -5.43 -19.06 -5.42
N ILE A 37 -4.19 -18.69 -5.69
CA ILE A 37 -3.11 -19.61 -6.08
C ILE A 37 -2.11 -19.61 -4.94
N LEU A 38 -2.19 -20.61 -4.06
CA LEU A 38 -1.48 -20.67 -2.79
C LEU A 38 -0.29 -21.62 -2.86
N ASP A 39 0.91 -21.08 -2.70
CA ASP A 39 2.12 -21.87 -2.53
C ASP A 39 2.11 -22.59 -1.17
N ARG A 40 2.32 -23.91 -1.22
CA ARG A 40 2.37 -24.84 -0.09
C ARG A 40 3.77 -25.36 0.19
N SER A 41 4.77 -24.78 -0.46
CA SER A 41 6.18 -24.90 -0.09
C SER A 41 6.40 -24.41 1.35
N ASP A 42 7.39 -25.01 2.02
CA ASP A 42 7.89 -24.53 3.32
C ASP A 42 9.39 -24.32 3.20
N SER A 43 9.82 -23.77 2.06
CA SER A 43 11.22 -23.39 1.76
C SER A 43 11.78 -22.51 2.86
N VAL A 44 10.93 -21.66 3.42
CA VAL A 44 11.20 -20.91 4.65
C VAL A 44 10.33 -21.45 5.76
N LYS A 45 10.92 -21.92 6.86
CA LYS A 45 10.21 -22.47 8.02
C LYS A 45 9.05 -21.55 8.46
N GLY A 46 7.82 -22.05 8.37
CA GLY A 46 6.61 -21.31 8.74
C GLY A 46 6.12 -20.32 7.68
N GLY A 47 6.72 -20.30 6.49
CA GLY A 47 6.29 -19.50 5.33
C GLY A 47 4.86 -19.86 4.92
N PHE A 48 4.56 -21.16 4.81
CA PHE A 48 3.22 -21.61 4.49
C PHE A 48 2.16 -21.12 5.49
N ASN A 49 2.47 -21.14 6.79
CA ASN A 49 1.54 -20.63 7.80
C ASN A 49 1.23 -19.14 7.60
N ARG A 50 2.22 -18.36 7.15
CA ARG A 50 2.02 -16.93 6.82
C ARG A 50 1.17 -16.77 5.57
N SER A 51 1.44 -17.50 4.49
CA SER A 51 0.62 -17.53 3.28
C SER A 51 -0.83 -17.94 3.56
N ARG A 52 -1.03 -18.99 4.36
CA ARG A 52 -2.35 -19.47 4.78
C ARG A 52 -3.12 -18.42 5.58
N ASN A 53 -2.47 -17.80 6.57
CA ASN A 53 -3.09 -16.74 7.37
C ASN A 53 -3.40 -15.49 6.53
N PHE A 54 -2.57 -15.17 5.53
CA PHE A 54 -2.82 -14.09 4.59
C PHE A 54 -4.12 -14.32 3.80
N VAL A 55 -4.30 -15.52 3.24
CA VAL A 55 -5.54 -15.91 2.52
C VAL A 55 -6.78 -15.81 3.41
N VAL A 56 -6.68 -16.22 4.68
CA VAL A 56 -7.78 -16.06 5.66
C VAL A 56 -8.09 -14.59 5.94
N ASN A 57 -7.07 -13.75 6.11
CA ASN A 57 -7.29 -12.32 6.34
C ASN A 57 -7.96 -11.63 5.14
N VAL A 58 -7.60 -12.03 3.92
CA VAL A 58 -8.23 -11.53 2.68
C VAL A 58 -9.69 -11.98 2.63
N SER A 59 -9.98 -13.23 2.97
CA SER A 59 -11.36 -13.72 2.94
C SER A 59 -12.26 -13.05 3.97
N GLU A 60 -11.72 -12.55 5.09
CA GLU A 60 -12.49 -11.77 6.07
C GLU A 60 -13.01 -10.42 5.52
N GLU A 61 -12.47 -9.93 4.40
CA GLU A 61 -12.94 -8.72 3.71
C GLU A 61 -13.94 -9.03 2.58
N LEU A 62 -14.23 -10.32 2.33
CA LEU A 62 -15.13 -10.80 1.29
C LEU A 62 -16.36 -11.44 1.92
N ASP A 63 -17.54 -11.24 1.34
CA ASP A 63 -18.71 -12.07 1.59
C ASP A 63 -18.66 -13.33 0.71
N VAL A 64 -18.03 -14.40 1.21
CA VAL A 64 -17.80 -15.63 0.42
C VAL A 64 -19.09 -16.41 0.29
N GLY A 65 -19.44 -16.83 -0.93
CA GLY A 65 -20.61 -17.66 -1.16
C GLY A 65 -20.90 -17.89 -2.65
N PRO A 66 -21.80 -18.83 -2.98
CA PRO A 66 -22.10 -19.20 -4.35
C PRO A 66 -22.81 -18.09 -5.15
N ASP A 67 -23.58 -17.26 -4.46
CA ASP A 67 -24.32 -16.13 -5.03
C ASP A 67 -23.70 -14.78 -4.66
N THR A 68 -22.58 -14.79 -3.94
CA THR A 68 -21.83 -13.61 -3.51
C THR A 68 -20.40 -13.67 -4.08
N HIS A 69 -19.35 -13.41 -3.30
CA HIS A 69 -17.98 -13.55 -3.80
C HIS A 69 -17.63 -15.02 -3.97
N ARG A 70 -17.53 -15.45 -5.23
CA ARG A 70 -17.25 -16.83 -5.62
C ARG A 70 -15.78 -17.10 -5.51
N VAL A 71 -15.41 -18.15 -4.79
CA VAL A 71 -13.99 -18.49 -4.55
C VAL A 71 -13.62 -19.78 -5.25
N ALA A 72 -12.40 -19.81 -5.77
CA ALA A 72 -11.69 -21.00 -6.21
C ALA A 72 -10.26 -20.95 -5.64
N MET A 73 -9.63 -22.11 -5.46
CA MET A 73 -8.29 -22.16 -4.91
C MET A 73 -7.47 -23.27 -5.55
N ILE A 74 -6.26 -22.93 -5.98
CA ILE A 74 -5.23 -23.87 -6.41
C ILE A 74 -4.16 -23.86 -5.33
N VAL A 75 -3.82 -25.03 -4.82
CA VAL A 75 -2.76 -25.20 -3.85
C VAL A 75 -1.68 -26.07 -4.47
N TYR A 76 -0.43 -25.64 -4.45
CA TYR A 76 0.66 -26.30 -5.18
C TYR A 76 1.95 -26.41 -4.37
N SER A 77 2.77 -27.43 -4.64
CA SER A 77 4.15 -27.55 -4.14
C SER A 77 5.06 -28.30 -5.13
N GLY A 78 6.36 -28.36 -4.82
CA GLY A 78 7.47 -28.69 -5.73
C GLY A 78 7.60 -30.11 -6.26
N LEU A 79 8.76 -30.35 -6.89
CA LEU A 79 9.27 -31.50 -7.71
C LEU A 79 8.31 -32.62 -8.15
N SER A 80 7.44 -33.17 -7.29
CA SER A 80 6.37 -34.10 -7.68
C SER A 80 5.06 -33.40 -8.08
N TYR A 81 5.01 -32.07 -8.04
CA TYR A 81 3.82 -31.25 -8.31
C TYR A 81 2.58 -31.76 -7.58
N ARG A 82 2.66 -31.78 -6.24
CA ARG A 82 1.49 -32.08 -5.42
C ARG A 82 0.55 -30.88 -5.49
N ARG A 83 -0.61 -31.09 -6.11
CA ARG A 83 -1.62 -30.07 -6.32
C ARG A 83 -2.97 -30.49 -5.75
N GLU A 84 -3.72 -29.51 -5.27
CA GLU A 84 -5.13 -29.63 -4.95
C GLU A 84 -5.87 -28.49 -5.65
N VAL A 85 -6.93 -28.81 -6.40
CA VAL A 85 -7.75 -27.82 -7.12
C VAL A 85 -9.13 -27.79 -6.49
N PHE A 86 -9.42 -26.72 -5.77
CA PHE A 86 -10.74 -26.37 -5.27
C PHE A 86 -11.44 -25.53 -6.34
N LYS A 87 -12.44 -26.13 -7.00
CA LYS A 87 -13.21 -25.47 -8.05
C LYS A 87 -14.03 -24.31 -7.49
N TRP A 88 -14.58 -23.48 -8.39
CA TRP A 88 -15.48 -22.39 -8.03
C TRP A 88 -16.60 -22.87 -7.09
N ASN A 89 -16.91 -22.06 -6.07
CA ASN A 89 -17.93 -22.32 -5.05
C ASN A 89 -17.65 -23.53 -4.15
N PHE A 90 -16.37 -23.89 -3.94
CA PHE A 90 -16.02 -24.97 -3.01
C PHE A 90 -16.37 -24.68 -1.55
N ALA A 91 -16.52 -23.40 -1.19
CA ALA A 91 -16.93 -22.95 0.13
C ALA A 91 -18.24 -22.15 0.02
N LYS A 92 -19.21 -22.48 0.87
CA LYS A 92 -20.55 -21.87 0.87
C LYS A 92 -20.63 -20.58 1.68
N ASN A 93 -19.67 -20.37 2.59
CA ASN A 93 -19.54 -19.19 3.44
C ASN A 93 -18.09 -19.02 3.93
N ASN A 94 -17.81 -17.89 4.57
CA ASN A 94 -16.50 -17.57 5.14
C ASN A 94 -16.01 -18.59 6.17
N GLU A 95 -16.91 -19.19 6.96
CA GLU A 95 -16.55 -20.17 7.98
C GLU A 95 -16.02 -21.46 7.35
N GLU A 96 -16.71 -21.98 6.33
CA GLU A 96 -16.28 -23.14 5.56
C GLU A 96 -14.96 -22.88 4.83
N PHE A 97 -14.84 -21.72 4.17
CA PHE A 97 -13.60 -21.30 3.51
C PHE A 97 -12.43 -21.29 4.51
N ARG A 98 -12.61 -20.62 5.65
CA ARG A 98 -11.60 -20.52 6.71
C ARG A 98 -11.22 -21.89 7.25
N LYS A 99 -12.19 -22.78 7.49
CA LYS A 99 -11.95 -24.14 7.97
C LYS A 99 -11.11 -24.95 6.97
N ILE A 100 -11.42 -24.87 5.68
CA ILE A 100 -10.68 -25.56 4.62
C ILE A 100 -9.25 -25.02 4.54
N VAL A 101 -9.08 -23.69 4.46
CA VAL A 101 -7.75 -23.06 4.33
C VAL A 101 -6.89 -23.35 5.56
N LEU A 102 -7.43 -23.21 6.78
CA LEU A 102 -6.69 -23.53 8.02
C LEU A 102 -6.35 -25.01 8.16
N GLY A 103 -7.11 -25.90 7.51
CA GLY A 103 -6.87 -27.35 7.47
C GLY A 103 -5.71 -27.78 6.56
N LEU A 104 -5.28 -26.91 5.63
CA LEU A 104 -4.14 -27.18 4.75
C LEU A 104 -2.84 -27.27 5.58
N ARG A 105 -1.95 -28.21 5.20
CA ARG A 105 -0.66 -28.47 5.88
C ARG A 105 0.50 -28.36 4.92
N ALA A 106 1.59 -27.67 5.22
CA ALA A 106 2.76 -27.62 4.33
C ALA A 106 3.16 -29.01 3.78
N ILE A 107 3.44 -29.09 2.48
CA ILE A 107 3.83 -30.36 1.82
C ILE A 107 5.36 -30.43 1.60
N GLY A 108 6.06 -29.31 1.77
CA GLY A 108 7.50 -29.21 1.48
C GLY A 108 7.80 -29.30 -0.03
N GLY A 109 9.07 -29.09 -0.37
CA GLY A 109 9.55 -29.04 -1.75
C GLY A 109 9.74 -27.61 -2.28
N THR A 110 10.14 -27.51 -3.54
CA THR A 110 10.30 -26.24 -4.28
C THR A 110 8.95 -25.60 -4.63
N THR A 111 8.97 -24.44 -5.26
CA THR A 111 7.77 -23.73 -5.72
C THR A 111 7.68 -23.86 -7.25
N ASN A 112 6.55 -24.33 -7.79
CA ASN A 112 6.33 -24.46 -9.25
C ASN A 112 5.19 -23.53 -9.69
N THR A 113 5.43 -22.22 -9.67
CA THR A 113 4.40 -21.21 -9.90
C THR A 113 3.87 -21.26 -11.33
N LYS A 114 4.70 -21.54 -12.35
CA LYS A 114 4.26 -21.65 -13.75
C LYS A 114 3.11 -22.64 -13.91
N LYS A 115 3.28 -23.87 -13.41
CA LYS A 115 2.25 -24.91 -13.49
C LYS A 115 0.97 -24.55 -12.73
N ALA A 116 1.10 -23.80 -11.63
CA ALA A 116 -0.05 -23.34 -10.87
C ALA A 116 -0.84 -22.28 -11.65
N LEU A 117 -0.17 -21.40 -12.39
CA LEU A 117 -0.80 -20.42 -13.27
C LEU A 117 -1.44 -21.06 -14.51
N GLU A 118 -0.84 -22.11 -15.07
CA GLU A 118 -1.43 -22.90 -16.16
C GLU A 118 -2.78 -23.51 -15.75
N LEU A 119 -2.86 -24.07 -14.54
CA LEU A 119 -4.15 -24.48 -13.97
C LEU A 119 -5.11 -23.32 -13.72
N GLY A 120 -4.57 -22.16 -13.36
CA GLY A 120 -5.34 -20.93 -13.23
C GLY A 120 -6.06 -20.60 -14.53
N LEU A 121 -5.38 -20.72 -15.68
CA LEU A 121 -5.97 -20.51 -17.00
C LEU A 121 -7.14 -21.48 -17.24
N GLU A 122 -6.96 -22.78 -16.95
CA GLU A 122 -8.02 -23.78 -17.09
C GLU A 122 -9.26 -23.43 -16.23
N LEU A 123 -9.03 -23.06 -14.97
CA LEU A 123 -10.12 -22.76 -14.03
C LEU A 123 -10.84 -21.45 -14.39
N MET A 124 -10.11 -20.48 -14.95
CA MET A 124 -10.65 -19.22 -15.44
C MET A 124 -11.63 -19.41 -16.60
N GLU A 125 -11.50 -20.45 -17.43
CA GLU A 125 -12.48 -20.74 -18.48
C GLU A 125 -13.84 -21.19 -17.93
N THR A 126 -13.86 -21.79 -16.74
CA THR A 126 -15.09 -22.30 -16.11
C THR A 126 -15.82 -21.27 -15.25
N ARG A 127 -15.28 -20.06 -15.10
CA ARG A 127 -15.85 -19.00 -14.27
C ARG A 127 -17.05 -18.34 -14.93
N ASN A 128 -17.87 -17.64 -14.14
CA ASN A 128 -18.84 -16.71 -14.72
C ASN A 128 -18.13 -15.45 -15.23
N LYS A 129 -17.95 -15.34 -16.55
CA LYS A 129 -17.20 -14.26 -17.23
C LYS A 129 -17.84 -12.86 -17.07
N SER A 130 -19.12 -12.77 -16.67
CA SER A 130 -19.80 -11.50 -16.37
C SER A 130 -19.33 -10.86 -15.06
N ILE A 131 -18.73 -11.64 -14.16
CA ILE A 131 -18.29 -11.19 -12.84
C ILE A 131 -16.80 -10.81 -12.90
N PRO A 132 -16.40 -9.61 -12.43
CA PRO A 132 -15.00 -9.24 -12.34
C PRO A 132 -14.21 -10.24 -11.50
N THR A 133 -13.00 -10.57 -11.96
CA THR A 133 -12.21 -11.65 -11.37
C THR A 133 -10.89 -11.15 -10.80
N LEU A 134 -10.63 -11.46 -9.54
CA LEU A 134 -9.35 -11.25 -8.87
C LEU A 134 -8.60 -12.57 -8.82
N ILE A 135 -7.38 -12.60 -9.34
CA ILE A 135 -6.44 -13.71 -9.14
C ILE A 135 -5.41 -13.26 -8.12
N MET A 136 -5.22 -14.06 -7.08
CA MET A 136 -4.29 -13.78 -6.00
C MET A 136 -3.29 -14.93 -5.87
N VAL A 137 -2.08 -14.71 -6.36
CA VAL A 137 -0.94 -15.60 -6.18
C VAL A 137 -0.32 -15.31 -4.83
N VAL A 138 -0.14 -16.32 -3.98
CA VAL A 138 0.45 -16.18 -2.65
C VAL A 138 1.64 -17.10 -2.58
N THR A 139 2.84 -16.53 -2.51
CA THR A 139 4.13 -17.23 -2.57
C THR A 139 5.06 -16.75 -1.46
N ASP A 140 6.11 -17.50 -1.14
CA ASP A 140 7.21 -17.02 -0.29
C ASP A 140 8.32 -16.31 -1.09
N GLY A 141 8.20 -16.25 -2.42
CA GLY A 141 8.86 -15.25 -3.27
C GLY A 141 9.89 -15.76 -4.27
N ARG A 142 10.05 -17.08 -4.46
CA ARG A 142 10.89 -17.63 -5.54
C ARG A 142 10.29 -18.90 -6.13
N SER A 143 10.00 -18.89 -7.42
CA SER A 143 9.65 -20.08 -8.19
C SER A 143 10.90 -20.81 -8.68
N ALA A 144 10.80 -22.13 -8.85
CA ALA A 144 11.80 -22.95 -9.53
C ALA A 144 11.60 -22.97 -11.05
N ASP A 145 10.42 -22.55 -11.53
CA ASP A 145 10.07 -22.43 -12.94
C ASP A 145 9.62 -21.00 -13.29
N ASP A 146 9.89 -20.56 -14.53
CA ASP A 146 9.54 -19.23 -15.04
C ASP A 146 8.01 -19.10 -15.22
N PRO A 147 7.33 -18.24 -14.42
CA PRO A 147 5.88 -18.07 -14.47
C PRO A 147 5.39 -17.09 -15.55
N LYS A 148 6.29 -16.42 -16.26
CA LYS A 148 5.99 -15.25 -17.12
C LYS A 148 4.92 -15.49 -18.16
N ILE A 149 5.02 -16.57 -18.93
CA ILE A 149 4.09 -16.85 -20.04
C ILE A 149 2.65 -17.05 -19.53
N PRO A 150 2.36 -17.98 -18.61
CA PRO A 150 0.99 -18.14 -18.12
C PRO A 150 0.49 -16.93 -17.31
N ALA A 151 1.39 -16.20 -16.64
CA ALA A 151 1.04 -14.94 -16.00
C ALA A 151 0.54 -13.89 -17.00
N GLN A 152 1.26 -13.66 -18.10
CA GLN A 152 0.86 -12.73 -19.15
C GLN A 152 -0.48 -13.14 -19.77
N GLN A 153 -0.71 -14.43 -19.97
CA GLN A 153 -2.01 -14.93 -20.45
C GLN A 153 -3.14 -14.59 -19.48
N LEU A 154 -2.95 -14.79 -18.17
CA LEU A 154 -3.93 -14.42 -17.14
C LEU A 154 -4.18 -12.90 -17.08
N GLN A 155 -3.12 -12.09 -17.21
CA GLN A 155 -3.21 -10.63 -17.24
C GLN A 155 -4.01 -10.11 -18.43
N GLN A 156 -3.95 -10.78 -19.58
CA GLN A 156 -4.68 -10.42 -20.79
C GLN A 156 -6.16 -10.81 -20.75
N ILE A 157 -6.60 -11.62 -19.79
CA ILE A 157 -8.01 -12.01 -19.67
C ILE A 157 -8.85 -10.77 -19.32
N PRO A 158 -9.85 -10.40 -20.14
CA PRO A 158 -10.71 -9.28 -19.83
C PRO A 158 -11.37 -9.40 -18.46
N ASN A 159 -11.57 -8.26 -17.81
CA ASN A 159 -12.23 -8.18 -16.50
C ASN A 159 -11.52 -8.99 -15.40
N THR A 160 -10.19 -9.12 -15.50
CA THR A 160 -9.35 -9.85 -14.56
C THR A 160 -8.24 -8.96 -14.03
N TRP A 161 -7.92 -9.07 -12.74
CA TRP A 161 -6.72 -8.48 -12.15
C TRP A 161 -5.89 -9.56 -11.46
N VAL A 162 -4.57 -9.52 -11.67
CA VAL A 162 -3.62 -10.47 -11.08
C VAL A 162 -2.80 -9.78 -10.01
N PHE A 163 -2.81 -10.35 -8.80
CA PHE A 163 -2.08 -9.91 -7.62
C PHE A 163 -1.10 -10.98 -7.18
N ALA A 164 0.02 -10.55 -6.62
CA ALA A 164 0.99 -11.44 -6.01
C ALA A 164 1.31 -10.97 -4.60
N ALA A 165 1.12 -11.84 -3.62
CA ALA A 165 1.43 -11.61 -2.23
C ALA A 165 2.64 -12.45 -1.83
N ALA A 166 3.74 -11.79 -1.48
CA ALA A 166 4.92 -12.42 -0.95
C ALA A 166 4.85 -12.42 0.58
N THR A 167 4.74 -13.62 1.18
CA THR A 167 4.68 -13.78 2.64
C THR A 167 6.01 -14.25 3.26
N GLY A 168 7.06 -14.25 2.45
CA GLY A 168 8.45 -14.41 2.87
C GLY A 168 9.08 -13.11 3.37
N ASP A 169 10.40 -13.14 3.51
CA ASP A 169 11.21 -11.96 3.81
C ASP A 169 11.17 -11.00 2.60
N PRO A 170 10.64 -9.76 2.74
CA PRO A 170 10.54 -8.81 1.63
C PRO A 170 11.89 -8.47 0.98
N ASP A 171 13.01 -8.69 1.68
CA ASP A 171 14.36 -8.45 1.16
C ASP A 171 14.89 -9.65 0.33
N ALA A 172 14.35 -10.86 0.54
CA ALA A 172 14.77 -12.08 -0.16
C ALA A 172 13.88 -12.45 -1.37
N VAL A 173 12.69 -11.86 -1.44
CA VAL A 173 11.69 -12.05 -2.49
C VAL A 173 12.21 -11.56 -3.84
N ASP A 174 12.02 -12.37 -4.88
CA ASP A 174 12.27 -11.95 -6.26
C ASP A 174 11.13 -11.04 -6.74
N LYS A 175 11.31 -9.73 -6.57
CA LYS A 175 10.31 -8.72 -6.94
C LYS A 175 10.09 -8.66 -8.46
N ASN A 176 11.08 -9.06 -9.27
CA ASN A 176 10.94 -9.12 -10.72
C ASN A 176 10.01 -10.27 -11.10
N GLU A 177 10.16 -11.45 -10.50
CA GLU A 177 9.23 -12.56 -10.69
C GLU A 177 7.78 -12.17 -10.32
N LEU A 178 7.58 -11.47 -9.19
CA LEU A 178 6.25 -11.00 -8.80
C LEU A 178 5.69 -9.95 -9.78
N LEU A 179 6.55 -9.09 -10.34
CA LEU A 179 6.16 -8.13 -11.37
C LEU A 179 5.79 -8.84 -12.67
N GLU A 180 6.52 -9.88 -13.07
CA GLU A 180 6.16 -10.71 -14.23
C GLU A 180 4.83 -11.43 -14.02
N ILE A 181 4.54 -11.88 -12.80
CA ILE A 181 3.25 -12.51 -12.44
C ILE A 181 2.08 -11.53 -12.54
N THR A 182 2.26 -10.30 -12.06
CA THR A 182 1.18 -9.33 -11.92
C THR A 182 0.99 -8.40 -13.12
N GLY A 183 2.06 -8.15 -13.88
CA GLY A 183 2.12 -7.15 -14.94
C GLY A 183 2.04 -5.70 -14.43
N ASN A 184 1.90 -5.50 -13.12
CA ASN A 184 1.74 -4.20 -12.49
C ASN A 184 2.29 -4.23 -11.07
N ILE A 185 3.29 -3.39 -10.80
CA ILE A 185 3.95 -3.26 -9.50
C ILE A 185 2.98 -2.95 -8.35
N ASN A 186 1.87 -2.25 -8.64
CA ASN A 186 0.85 -1.91 -7.65
C ASN A 186 0.03 -3.11 -7.18
N HIS A 187 0.19 -4.26 -7.85
CA HIS A 187 -0.49 -5.50 -7.51
C HIS A 187 0.41 -6.46 -6.71
N ILE A 188 1.61 -6.01 -6.34
CA ILE A 188 2.54 -6.76 -5.51
C ILE A 188 2.35 -6.37 -4.04
N ILE A 189 2.12 -7.36 -3.19
CA ILE A 189 1.89 -7.20 -1.75
C ILE A 189 3.06 -7.85 -1.00
N LEU A 190 4.01 -7.05 -0.54
CA LEU A 190 5.10 -7.54 0.30
C LEU A 190 4.69 -7.51 1.77
N GLN A 191 4.99 -8.59 2.49
CA GLN A 191 4.57 -8.82 3.85
C GLN A 191 4.83 -7.63 4.80
N SER A 192 3.74 -7.01 5.30
CA SER A 192 3.50 -6.76 6.72
C SER A 192 2.05 -6.38 7.06
N GLY A 193 1.50 -7.11 8.03
CA GLY A 193 0.27 -6.79 8.74
C GLY A 193 -1.00 -7.11 7.96
N ARG A 194 -1.95 -7.77 8.64
CA ARG A 194 -3.35 -7.97 8.20
C ARG A 194 -3.97 -6.72 7.54
N LYS A 195 -3.54 -5.51 7.94
CA LYS A 195 -3.99 -4.22 7.41
C LYS A 195 -3.69 -4.03 5.92
N LEU A 196 -2.44 -4.18 5.46
CA LEU A 196 -2.09 -3.91 4.06
C LEU A 196 -2.81 -4.86 3.09
N ALA A 197 -2.92 -6.13 3.45
CA ALA A 197 -3.69 -7.13 2.69
C ALA A 197 -5.15 -6.71 2.56
N ALA A 198 -5.75 -6.31 3.68
CA ALA A 198 -7.12 -5.84 3.73
C ALA A 198 -7.31 -4.53 2.97
N ASP A 199 -6.40 -3.57 3.06
CA ASP A 199 -6.48 -2.29 2.35
C ASP A 199 -6.39 -2.46 0.83
N ILE A 200 -5.48 -3.33 0.35
CA ILE A 200 -5.38 -3.64 -1.07
C ILE A 200 -6.64 -4.38 -1.53
N THR A 201 -7.11 -5.37 -0.77
CA THR A 201 -8.36 -6.09 -1.07
C THR A 201 -9.55 -5.11 -1.12
N ARG A 202 -9.66 -4.20 -0.17
CA ARG A 202 -10.69 -3.15 -0.12
C ARG A 202 -10.60 -2.19 -1.30
N LYS A 203 -9.40 -1.76 -1.68
CA LYS A 203 -9.23 -0.85 -2.83
C LYS A 203 -9.56 -1.55 -4.14
N LEU A 204 -9.26 -2.85 -4.26
CA LEU A 204 -9.67 -3.64 -5.42
C LEU A 204 -11.17 -3.87 -5.46
N LEU A 205 -11.77 -4.17 -4.33
CA LEU A 205 -13.22 -4.22 -4.19
C LEU A 205 -13.82 -2.88 -4.65
N ARG A 206 -13.26 -1.74 -4.23
CA ARG A 206 -13.70 -0.41 -4.68
C ARG A 206 -13.50 -0.18 -6.18
N GLN A 207 -12.37 -0.60 -6.76
CA GLN A 207 -12.13 -0.46 -8.21
C GLN A 207 -13.09 -1.33 -9.02
N ALA A 208 -13.34 -2.56 -8.56
CA ALA A 208 -14.33 -3.43 -9.18
C ALA A 208 -15.75 -2.87 -9.02
N GLN A 209 -16.09 -2.34 -7.84
CA GLN A 209 -17.35 -1.64 -7.58
C GLN A 209 -17.51 -0.43 -8.51
N GLU A 210 -16.47 0.40 -8.70
CA GLU A 210 -16.57 1.56 -9.59
C GLU A 210 -16.78 1.14 -11.05
N LYS A 211 -16.13 0.05 -11.48
CA LYS A 211 -16.34 -0.55 -12.81
C LYS A 211 -17.76 -1.10 -12.97
N CYS A 212 -18.34 -1.66 -11.92
CA CYS A 212 -19.74 -2.05 -11.91
C CYS A 212 -20.72 -0.87 -11.90
N ARG A 213 -20.33 0.22 -11.23
CA ARG A 213 -21.15 1.44 -11.09
C ARG A 213 -21.19 2.26 -12.38
N THR A 214 -20.30 2.02 -13.35
CA THR A 214 -20.12 2.85 -14.56
C THR A 214 -21.25 2.73 -15.61
N THR A 215 -22.49 2.47 -15.20
CA THR A 215 -23.72 2.58 -16.02
C THR A 215 -24.70 3.62 -15.47
N THR A 216 -24.23 4.68 -14.79
CA THR A 216 -25.06 5.87 -14.54
C THR A 216 -24.20 7.14 -14.44
N THR A 217 -24.50 8.07 -15.35
CA THR A 217 -24.24 9.53 -15.40
C THR A 217 -24.30 10.16 -13.99
N THR A 218 -23.61 11.23 -13.58
CA THR A 218 -23.24 12.48 -14.25
C THR A 218 -22.18 13.23 -13.42
N THR A 219 -21.39 14.03 -14.13
CA THR A 219 -20.48 15.11 -13.70
C THR A 219 -21.01 16.01 -12.59
N THR A 220 -20.14 16.34 -11.62
CA THR A 220 -20.24 17.60 -10.87
C THR A 220 -18.86 18.21 -10.69
N THR A 221 -18.70 19.39 -11.27
CA THR A 221 -17.63 20.36 -11.08
C THR A 221 -18.18 21.48 -10.21
N THR A 222 -17.45 21.93 -9.19
CA THR A 222 -17.51 23.27 -8.57
C THR A 222 -16.71 23.24 -7.27
N THR A 223 -16.05 24.27 -6.75
CA THR A 223 -15.47 25.52 -7.23
C THR A 223 -14.56 25.95 -6.07
N ALA A 224 -13.32 26.33 -6.34
CA ALA A 224 -12.44 26.87 -5.30
C ALA A 224 -12.90 28.28 -4.92
N THR A 225 -13.07 28.53 -3.62
CA THR A 225 -13.38 29.84 -3.08
C THR A 225 -12.10 30.49 -2.59
N THR A 226 -11.80 31.69 -3.08
CA THR A 226 -10.73 32.56 -2.58
C THR A 226 -11.31 33.55 -1.57
N THR A 227 -10.68 33.68 -0.41
CA THR A 227 -10.98 34.75 0.56
C THR A 227 -9.70 35.48 0.98
N THR A 228 -9.60 36.70 0.47
CA THR A 228 -9.15 37.97 1.09
C THR A 228 -8.13 37.95 2.24
N THR A 229 -6.91 38.35 1.87
CA THR A 229 -5.87 39.13 2.56
C THR A 229 -6.12 39.60 4.01
N ASN A 230 -5.36 39.01 4.94
CA ASN A 230 -4.89 39.66 6.16
C ASN A 230 -3.39 40.01 6.00
N PRO A 231 -2.90 41.17 6.48
CA PRO A 231 -1.49 41.53 6.42
C PRO A 231 -0.72 40.84 7.55
N ILE A 232 -0.64 39.51 7.48
CA ILE A 232 0.30 38.68 8.23
C ILE A 232 1.00 37.85 7.15
N SER A 233 2.32 37.96 7.04
CA SER A 233 3.09 37.53 5.87
C SER A 233 3.00 36.02 5.59
N GLY A 234 1.95 35.57 4.89
CA GLY A 234 1.71 34.18 4.45
C GLY A 234 2.63 33.71 3.30
N CYS A 235 3.76 34.39 3.12
CA CYS A 235 4.80 34.08 2.15
C CYS A 235 5.84 33.10 2.71
N GLU A 236 5.88 32.92 4.04
CA GLU A 236 6.83 32.01 4.67
C GLU A 236 6.46 30.55 4.39
N GLN A 237 7.44 29.64 4.48
CA GLN A 237 7.14 28.21 4.34
C GLN A 237 7.98 27.29 5.24
N ASP A 238 7.32 26.28 5.80
CA ASP A 238 7.95 25.19 6.53
C ASP A 238 8.01 23.96 5.61
N VAL A 239 9.22 23.51 5.29
CA VAL A 239 9.46 22.39 4.38
C VAL A 239 10.05 21.23 5.18
N VAL A 240 9.34 20.10 5.20
CA VAL A 240 9.77 18.89 5.88
C VAL A 240 10.23 17.88 4.84
N LEU A 241 11.52 17.54 4.86
CA LEU A 241 12.09 16.50 4.01
C LEU A 241 11.95 15.17 4.77
N VAL A 242 11.30 14.19 4.16
CA VAL A 242 11.10 12.85 4.72
C VAL A 242 11.79 11.86 3.79
N MET A 243 12.96 11.36 4.18
CA MET A 243 13.88 10.67 3.28
C MET A 243 14.06 9.19 3.60
N ASP A 244 13.88 8.36 2.59
CA ASP A 244 14.08 6.91 2.64
C ASP A 244 15.57 6.54 2.57
N LEU A 245 16.09 6.02 3.67
CA LEU A 245 17.46 5.51 3.82
C LEU A 245 17.48 3.99 4.07
N SER A 246 16.47 3.28 3.57
CA SER A 246 16.33 1.82 3.64
C SER A 246 17.35 1.08 2.77
N THR A 247 17.30 -0.26 2.80
CA THR A 247 18.10 -1.09 1.90
C THR A 247 17.68 -0.93 0.44
N THR A 248 16.37 -0.75 0.16
CA THR A 248 15.86 -0.69 -1.22
C THR A 248 16.30 0.57 -1.94
N THR A 249 16.63 1.61 -1.18
CA THR A 249 17.17 2.86 -1.72
C THR A 249 18.68 2.93 -1.68
N ASN A 250 19.42 1.86 -1.35
CA ASN A 250 20.88 1.89 -1.45
C ASN A 250 21.34 1.40 -2.84
N PRO A 251 22.07 2.18 -3.66
CA PRO A 251 22.70 3.49 -3.37
C PRO A 251 21.89 4.72 -3.82
N VAL A 252 20.65 4.54 -4.31
CA VAL A 252 19.72 5.59 -4.77
C VAL A 252 19.55 6.76 -3.79
N TYR A 253 19.69 6.55 -2.47
CA TYR A 253 19.54 7.58 -1.44
C TYR A 253 20.53 8.74 -1.64
N ARG A 254 21.69 8.48 -2.26
CA ARG A 254 22.64 9.55 -2.63
C ARG A 254 22.03 10.51 -3.64
N LYS A 255 21.16 10.03 -4.53
CA LYS A 255 20.40 10.86 -5.46
C LYS A 255 19.32 11.67 -4.74
N TYR A 256 18.70 11.12 -3.70
CA TYR A 256 17.82 11.90 -2.82
C TYR A 256 18.57 13.04 -2.11
N ILE A 257 19.81 12.78 -1.66
CA ILE A 257 20.70 13.80 -1.09
C ILE A 257 21.02 14.91 -2.11
N GLU A 258 21.42 14.54 -3.33
CA GLU A 258 21.72 15.49 -4.42
C GLU A 258 20.52 16.38 -4.76
N MET A 259 19.32 15.79 -4.88
CA MET A 259 18.08 16.56 -5.14
C MET A 259 17.72 17.47 -3.95
N ALA A 260 17.80 16.99 -2.72
CA ALA A 260 17.53 17.81 -1.54
C ALA A 260 18.51 19.00 -1.45
N GLU A 261 19.78 18.79 -1.79
CA GLU A 261 20.77 19.85 -1.87
C GLU A 261 20.42 20.89 -2.95
N GLU A 262 20.03 20.45 -4.15
CA GLU A 262 19.61 21.37 -5.23
C GLU A 262 18.44 22.25 -4.79
N LEU A 263 17.45 21.64 -4.12
CA LEU A 263 16.32 22.37 -3.55
C LEU A 263 16.78 23.45 -2.56
N ILE A 264 17.59 23.07 -1.57
CA ILE A 264 18.02 23.99 -0.50
C ILE A 264 18.84 25.15 -1.05
N ASN A 265 19.73 24.88 -2.00
CA ASN A 265 20.57 25.91 -2.63
C ASN A 265 19.74 26.93 -3.44
N ARG A 266 18.51 26.58 -3.83
CA ARG A 266 17.63 27.42 -4.63
C ARG A 266 16.53 28.13 -3.82
N LEU A 267 16.33 27.76 -2.56
CA LEU A 267 15.38 28.41 -1.65
C LEU A 267 16.04 29.52 -0.83
N LEU A 268 15.28 30.58 -0.51
CA LEU A 268 15.66 31.51 0.55
C LEU A 268 15.44 30.84 1.90
N ILE A 269 16.53 30.49 2.58
CA ILE A 269 16.49 29.88 3.91
C ILE A 269 16.64 30.97 4.97
N GLY A 270 15.80 30.94 6.00
CA GLY A 270 15.94 31.84 7.14
C GLY A 270 14.72 31.86 8.05
N ARG A 271 14.83 32.57 9.17
CA ARG A 271 13.78 32.66 10.19
C ARG A 271 12.44 33.18 9.65
N ARG A 272 12.50 34.07 8.64
CA ARG A 272 11.36 34.73 7.98
C ARG A 272 11.18 34.30 6.51
N PHE A 273 11.79 33.18 6.13
CA PHE A 273 11.70 32.61 4.78
C PHE A 273 11.36 31.10 4.89
N SER A 274 12.08 30.24 4.18
CA SER A 274 11.99 28.79 4.36
C SER A 274 12.69 28.31 5.63
N ARG A 275 12.02 27.45 6.39
CA ARG A 275 12.62 26.59 7.41
C ARG A 275 12.57 25.15 6.94
N ILE A 276 13.63 24.40 7.21
CA ILE A 276 13.77 23.01 6.75
C ILE A 276 13.88 22.08 7.97
N ALA A 277 13.11 21.01 7.98
CA ALA A 277 13.30 19.87 8.86
C ALA A 277 13.66 18.64 8.04
N LEU A 278 14.38 17.71 8.65
CA LEU A 278 14.76 16.45 8.02
C LEU A 278 14.38 15.27 8.91
N ILE A 279 13.55 14.40 8.37
CA ILE A 279 13.19 13.09 8.90
C ILE A 279 13.81 12.04 7.99
N THR A 280 14.42 11.02 8.56
CA THR A 280 14.92 9.86 7.81
C THR A 280 14.22 8.61 8.29
N PHE A 281 13.87 7.71 7.39
CA PHE A 281 13.27 6.43 7.74
C PHE A 281 13.92 5.27 6.99
N SER A 282 13.87 4.12 7.64
CA SER A 282 14.09 2.81 7.04
C SER A 282 13.11 1.86 7.72
N SER A 283 13.51 1.17 8.78
CA SER A 283 12.58 0.46 9.66
C SER A 283 11.86 1.42 10.61
N VAL A 284 10.73 1.00 11.18
CA VAL A 284 10.02 1.74 12.25
C VAL A 284 10.99 2.10 13.39
N GLY A 285 11.78 1.13 13.86
CA GLY A 285 12.78 1.35 14.91
C GLY A 285 13.99 2.21 14.51
N LYS A 286 14.16 2.53 13.22
CA LYS A 286 15.26 3.34 12.65
C LYS A 286 14.77 4.68 12.07
N THR A 287 13.50 5.02 12.26
CA THR A 287 12.96 6.32 11.82
C THR A 287 13.35 7.41 12.82
N ARG A 288 13.93 8.51 12.34
CA ARG A 288 14.57 9.55 13.17
C ARG A 288 14.35 10.93 12.61
N THR A 289 14.09 11.88 13.50
CA THR A 289 14.24 13.32 13.22
C THR A 289 15.73 13.66 13.31
N GLN A 290 16.33 14.03 12.18
CA GLN A 290 17.74 14.45 12.12
C GLN A 290 17.90 15.89 12.62
N PHE A 291 16.96 16.76 12.25
CA PHE A 291 16.83 18.11 12.80
C PHE A 291 15.43 18.68 12.57
N ASN A 292 14.99 19.51 13.51
CA ASN A 292 13.71 20.23 13.48
C ASN A 292 13.81 21.55 12.69
N LEU A 293 12.66 22.19 12.42
CA LEU A 293 12.55 23.44 11.65
C LEU A 293 13.28 24.63 12.29
N ASP A 294 13.55 24.59 13.60
CA ASP A 294 14.23 25.65 14.36
C ASP A 294 15.74 25.42 14.53
N ARG A 295 16.29 24.34 13.96
CA ARG A 295 17.70 24.00 14.13
C ARG A 295 18.65 24.88 13.31
N TYR A 296 18.35 25.06 12.03
CA TYR A 296 19.23 25.73 11.07
C TYR A 296 18.49 26.85 10.33
N PHE A 297 19.16 27.99 10.16
CA PHE A 297 18.61 29.16 9.47
C PHE A 297 19.46 29.64 8.31
N ASN A 298 20.39 28.82 7.82
CA ASN A 298 21.18 29.06 6.61
C ASN A 298 21.30 27.76 5.80
N GLY A 299 21.33 27.87 4.47
CA GLY A 299 21.35 26.70 3.58
C GLY A 299 22.62 25.85 3.71
N LYS A 300 23.78 26.47 3.97
CA LYS A 300 25.08 25.78 4.04
C LYS A 300 25.13 24.74 5.15
N ASP A 301 24.61 25.06 6.32
CA ASP A 301 24.56 24.13 7.47
C ASP A 301 23.60 22.96 7.21
N ILE A 302 22.46 23.23 6.57
CA ILE A 302 21.48 22.20 6.20
C ILE A 302 22.09 21.23 5.17
N VAL A 303 22.74 21.75 4.13
CA VAL A 303 23.44 20.94 3.12
C VAL A 303 24.54 20.10 3.76
N THR A 304 25.30 20.69 4.69
CA THR A 304 26.35 19.96 5.43
C THR A 304 25.75 18.82 6.27
N ALA A 305 24.59 19.02 6.89
CA ALA A 305 23.90 17.98 7.64
C ALA A 305 23.36 16.86 6.73
N ILE A 306 22.74 17.19 5.59
CA ILE A 306 22.17 16.22 4.66
C ILE A 306 23.26 15.36 3.99
N ARG A 307 24.41 15.94 3.64
CA ARG A 307 25.53 15.20 3.04
C ARG A 307 26.17 14.15 3.97
N ARG A 308 25.92 14.23 5.28
CA ARG A 308 26.42 13.26 6.28
C ARG A 308 25.51 12.06 6.46
N LEU A 309 24.36 12.03 5.79
CA LEU A 309 23.45 10.91 5.88
C LEU A 309 24.08 9.67 5.23
N GLU A 310 23.95 8.54 5.92
CA GLU A 310 24.34 7.24 5.43
C GLU A 310 23.10 6.34 5.38
N SER A 311 23.08 5.39 4.43
CA SER A 311 22.02 4.39 4.42
C SER A 311 22.03 3.66 5.76
N SER A 312 20.88 3.62 6.42
CA SER A 312 20.70 2.93 7.69
C SER A 312 20.36 1.46 7.51
N GLY A 313 20.03 1.05 6.28
CA GLY A 313 19.56 -0.28 5.91
C GLY A 313 18.27 -0.70 6.62
N GLY A 314 17.73 -1.83 6.20
CA GLY A 314 16.49 -2.40 6.70
C GLY A 314 15.30 -2.11 5.77
N THR A 315 14.12 -2.28 6.34
CA THR A 315 12.82 -2.16 5.67
C THR A 315 12.49 -0.71 5.32
N THR A 316 11.27 -0.44 4.83
CA THR A 316 10.82 0.87 4.35
C THR A 316 9.50 1.28 5.02
N ALA A 317 9.58 2.15 6.02
CA ALA A 317 8.49 2.59 6.89
C ALA A 317 8.00 4.00 6.56
N VAL A 318 7.54 4.21 5.32
CA VAL A 318 7.07 5.50 4.80
C VAL A 318 6.06 6.17 5.74
N GLY A 319 5.07 5.42 6.21
CA GLY A 319 4.04 5.94 7.12
C GLY A 319 4.63 6.48 8.43
N GLU A 320 5.67 5.83 8.97
CA GLU A 320 6.35 6.29 10.19
C GLU A 320 7.15 7.57 9.94
N GLY A 321 7.77 7.70 8.75
CA GLY A 321 8.41 8.92 8.31
C GLY A 321 7.43 10.09 8.23
N ILE A 322 6.25 9.88 7.64
CA ILE A 322 5.18 10.88 7.57
C ILE A 322 4.69 11.23 8.99
N ARG A 323 4.50 10.24 9.87
CA ARG A 323 4.08 10.44 11.25
C ARG A 323 5.00 11.40 12.01
N LEU A 324 6.32 11.19 11.96
CA LEU A 324 7.30 12.13 12.54
C LEU A 324 7.32 13.48 11.82
N GLY A 325 7.10 13.48 10.51
CA GLY A 325 6.99 14.73 9.73
C GLY A 325 5.82 15.59 10.19
N ILE A 326 4.68 15.00 10.58
CA ILE A 326 3.51 15.72 11.09
C ILE A 326 3.84 16.49 12.37
N GLU A 327 4.70 15.96 13.24
CA GLU A 327 5.10 16.60 14.49
C GLU A 327 5.80 17.95 14.25
N GLN A 328 6.39 18.16 13.07
CA GLN A 328 7.05 19.42 12.71
C GLN A 328 6.07 20.60 12.57
N LYS A 329 4.75 20.36 12.55
CA LYS A 329 3.76 21.44 12.64
C LYS A 329 3.78 22.14 14.00
N ASP A 330 4.28 21.47 15.04
CA ASP A 330 4.19 21.95 16.41
C ASP A 330 5.24 23.02 16.71
N LYS A 331 4.84 24.03 17.48
CA LYS A 331 5.71 25.17 17.84
C LYS A 331 7.01 24.73 18.52
N GLN A 332 6.97 23.63 19.29
CA GLN A 332 8.14 23.07 19.98
C GLN A 332 9.20 22.49 19.03
N HIS A 333 8.84 22.24 17.76
CA HIS A 333 9.76 21.78 16.70
C HIS A 333 10.04 22.90 15.67
N GLY A 334 9.71 24.16 16.00
CA GLY A 334 9.91 25.30 15.12
C GLY A 334 8.79 25.57 14.12
N GLY A 335 7.71 24.78 14.15
CA GLY A 335 6.55 24.93 13.28
C GLY A 335 5.83 26.26 13.47
N ARG A 336 5.46 26.90 12.35
CA ARG A 336 4.71 28.17 12.34
C ARG A 336 3.22 27.92 12.08
N PRO A 337 2.30 28.77 12.57
CA PRO A 337 0.88 28.71 12.22
C PRO A 337 0.63 28.78 10.70
N ASN A 338 -0.47 28.18 10.21
CA ASN A 338 -0.79 28.13 8.77
C ASN A 338 -1.04 29.52 8.17
N GLU A 339 -1.43 30.49 9.01
CA GLU A 339 -1.65 31.89 8.65
C GLU A 339 -0.34 32.62 8.35
N ILE A 340 0.78 32.10 8.85
CA ILE A 340 2.12 32.68 8.70
C ILE A 340 2.92 31.90 7.66
N ALA A 341 2.93 30.56 7.75
CA ALA A 341 3.74 29.73 6.88
C ALA A 341 2.97 28.59 6.22
N LYS A 342 3.12 28.47 4.90
CA LYS A 342 2.66 27.31 4.13
C LYS A 342 3.51 26.09 4.47
N LYS A 343 2.90 24.93 4.64
CA LYS A 343 3.62 23.70 4.99
C LYS A 343 3.72 22.77 3.79
N ALA A 344 4.94 22.33 3.48
CA ALA A 344 5.19 21.34 2.44
C ALA A 344 5.94 20.14 3.05
N MET A 345 5.55 18.94 2.68
CA MET A 345 6.26 17.71 3.04
C MET A 345 6.71 17.01 1.78
N LEU A 346 8.01 16.82 1.62
CA LEU A 346 8.61 16.15 0.46
C LEU A 346 9.08 14.77 0.90
N VAL A 347 8.37 13.74 0.47
CA VAL A 347 8.67 12.34 0.79
C VAL A 347 9.51 11.74 -0.31
N PHE A 348 10.79 11.52 -0.05
CA PHE A 348 11.73 10.87 -0.95
C PHE A 348 11.66 9.36 -0.73
N THR A 349 11.14 8.60 -1.69
CA THR A 349 10.96 7.15 -1.56
C THR A 349 10.85 6.48 -2.93
N ASP A 350 11.18 5.20 -3.00
CA ASP A 350 10.89 4.33 -4.15
C ASP A 350 9.44 3.81 -4.14
N GLY A 351 8.65 4.18 -3.13
CA GLY A 351 7.25 3.79 -2.96
C GLY A 351 7.07 2.42 -2.31
N TRP A 352 8.13 1.65 -2.09
CA TRP A 352 7.98 0.40 -1.37
C TRP A 352 7.73 0.74 0.09
N SER A 353 6.59 0.35 0.66
CA SER A 353 6.40 0.42 2.11
C SER A 353 5.98 -0.94 2.62
N ASN A 354 6.69 -1.43 3.64
CA ASN A 354 6.54 -2.78 4.14
C ASN A 354 6.52 -2.85 5.67
N LYS A 355 6.51 -1.72 6.40
CA LYS A 355 6.37 -1.64 7.87
C LYS A 355 5.80 -0.28 8.29
N GLY A 356 5.27 -0.20 9.51
CA GLY A 356 4.85 1.06 10.13
C GLY A 356 3.34 1.32 10.09
N PRO A 357 2.90 2.52 10.50
CA PRO A 357 1.52 2.93 10.38
C PRO A 357 1.09 2.99 8.90
N ASP A 358 -0.22 2.91 8.65
CA ASP A 358 -0.76 2.92 7.30
C ASP A 358 -0.40 4.22 6.56
N VAL A 359 0.12 4.09 5.34
CA VAL A 359 0.62 5.22 4.57
C VAL A 359 -0.52 6.14 4.15
N GLU A 360 -1.68 5.59 3.77
CA GLU A 360 -2.84 6.40 3.37
C GLU A 360 -3.40 7.19 4.56
N GLU A 361 -3.51 6.55 5.73
CA GLU A 361 -3.90 7.17 6.98
C GLU A 361 -2.95 8.29 7.37
N MET A 362 -1.64 8.05 7.40
CA MET A 362 -0.67 9.08 7.75
C MET A 362 -0.64 10.21 6.73
N SER A 363 -0.80 9.92 5.44
CA SER A 363 -0.90 10.93 4.39
C SER A 363 -2.16 11.79 4.54
N ARG A 364 -3.31 11.19 4.88
CA ARG A 364 -4.53 11.92 5.23
C ARG A 364 -4.33 12.80 6.46
N ASN A 365 -3.68 12.28 7.50
CA ASN A 365 -3.41 13.03 8.73
C ASN A 365 -2.46 14.22 8.47
N ALA A 366 -1.45 14.04 7.62
CA ALA A 366 -0.55 15.12 7.21
C ALA A 366 -1.29 16.21 6.40
N LYS A 367 -2.18 15.82 5.47
CA LYS A 367 -3.07 16.77 4.76
C LYS A 367 -3.96 17.53 5.74
N GLY A 368 -4.57 16.82 6.69
CA GLY A 368 -5.38 17.41 7.77
C GLY A 368 -4.60 18.35 8.70
N ALA A 369 -3.29 18.12 8.85
CA ALA A 369 -2.37 18.99 9.58
C ALA A 369 -1.92 20.24 8.79
N GLY A 370 -2.38 20.40 7.54
CA GLY A 370 -2.08 21.56 6.69
C GLY A 370 -0.86 21.39 5.79
N PHE A 371 -0.28 20.20 5.69
CA PHE A 371 0.81 19.93 4.76
C PHE A 371 0.29 19.69 3.34
N THR A 372 0.93 20.33 2.35
CA THR A 372 0.93 19.83 0.97
C THR A 372 1.96 18.72 0.85
N LEU A 373 1.53 17.49 0.53
CA LEU A 373 2.45 16.36 0.33
C LEU A 373 2.89 16.25 -1.12
N TYR A 374 4.19 16.13 -1.27
CA TYR A 374 4.89 15.82 -2.50
C TYR A 374 5.62 14.50 -2.34
N THR A 375 5.61 13.70 -3.39
CA THR A 375 6.47 12.51 -3.45
C THR A 375 7.58 12.77 -4.45
N VAL A 376 8.81 12.49 -4.03
CA VAL A 376 10.01 12.61 -4.86
C VAL A 376 10.58 11.21 -5.05
N VAL A 377 10.70 10.78 -6.31
CA VAL A 377 11.20 9.46 -6.68
C VAL A 377 12.49 9.61 -7.48
N TYR A 378 13.19 8.51 -7.69
CA TYR A 378 14.31 8.44 -8.62
C TYR A 378 14.02 7.36 -9.66
N GLU A 379 13.82 7.74 -10.92
CA GLU A 379 13.48 6.83 -12.02
C GLU A 379 14.71 6.17 -12.65
N GLY A 380 15.90 6.71 -12.40
CA GLY A 380 17.13 6.26 -13.05
C GLY A 380 17.28 6.76 -14.49
N ASP A 381 18.43 6.48 -15.08
CA ASP A 381 18.86 6.91 -16.42
C ASP A 381 18.17 6.13 -17.56
N GLY A 382 17.11 5.37 -17.27
CA GLY A 382 16.43 4.52 -18.23
C GLY A 382 17.16 3.21 -18.54
N HIS A 383 18.33 2.96 -17.93
CA HIS A 383 18.84 1.61 -17.80
C HIS A 383 18.12 0.96 -16.63
N VAL A 384 17.31 -0.07 -16.94
CA VAL A 384 16.67 -0.89 -15.92
C VAL A 384 17.81 -1.51 -15.12
N ASP A 385 18.12 -0.94 -13.95
CA ASP A 385 18.91 -1.64 -12.96
C ASP A 385 18.10 -2.87 -12.59
N THR A 386 18.50 -4.03 -13.11
CA THR A 386 17.81 -5.30 -12.93
C THR A 386 17.70 -5.69 -11.46
N ASN A 387 18.42 -5.00 -10.57
CA ASN A 387 18.42 -5.22 -9.13
C ASN A 387 17.54 -4.25 -8.35
N SER A 388 17.00 -3.19 -8.98
CA SER A 388 16.04 -2.29 -8.34
C SER A 388 14.64 -2.68 -8.76
N PRO A 389 13.73 -2.98 -7.82
CA PRO A 389 12.41 -3.52 -8.13
C PRO A 389 11.44 -2.52 -8.77
N GLY A 390 11.95 -1.38 -9.27
CA GLY A 390 11.16 -0.29 -9.81
C GLY A 390 10.41 0.50 -8.73
N LEU A 391 9.65 1.50 -9.18
CA LEU A 391 8.89 2.40 -8.31
C LEU A 391 7.48 1.86 -8.03
N ASN A 392 7.06 1.80 -6.77
CA ASN A 392 5.67 1.46 -6.43
C ASN A 392 4.79 2.71 -6.53
N LEU A 393 4.25 2.91 -7.75
CA LEU A 393 3.45 4.08 -8.12
C LEU A 393 2.21 4.25 -7.23
N TYR A 394 1.61 3.16 -6.73
CA TYR A 394 0.46 3.22 -5.83
C TYR A 394 0.78 3.98 -4.55
N THR A 395 1.87 3.61 -3.89
CA THR A 395 2.26 4.26 -2.63
C THR A 395 2.66 5.70 -2.91
N ILE A 396 3.38 5.93 -4.02
CA ILE A 396 3.79 7.26 -4.47
C ILE A 396 2.56 8.18 -4.67
N GLU A 397 1.54 7.72 -5.39
CA GLU A 397 0.30 8.48 -5.59
C GLU A 397 -0.51 8.63 -4.30
N THR A 398 -0.45 7.66 -3.40
CA THR A 398 -1.17 7.68 -2.11
C THR A 398 -0.58 8.70 -1.14
N VAL A 399 0.76 8.83 -1.13
CA VAL A 399 1.48 9.81 -0.33
C VAL A 399 1.25 11.22 -0.85
N ALA A 400 1.41 11.42 -2.15
CA ALA A 400 1.25 12.72 -2.78
C ALA A 400 -0.18 13.28 -2.59
N ASN A 401 -0.31 14.60 -2.66
CA ASN A 401 -1.63 15.24 -2.67
C ASN A 401 -2.49 14.77 -3.85
N ASP A 402 -1.88 14.71 -5.03
CA ASP A 402 -2.42 14.16 -6.27
C ASP A 402 -1.26 13.79 -7.22
N ARG A 403 -1.57 13.28 -8.41
CA ARG A 403 -0.56 12.91 -9.43
C ARG A 403 0.36 14.06 -9.86
N LYS A 404 -0.07 15.31 -9.77
CA LYS A 404 0.76 16.49 -10.11
C LYS A 404 1.79 16.80 -9.02
N HIS A 405 1.63 16.22 -7.83
CA HIS A 405 2.56 16.36 -6.71
C HIS A 405 3.58 15.21 -6.64
N VAL A 406 3.69 14.42 -7.71
CA VAL A 406 4.71 13.38 -7.87
C VAL A 406 5.80 13.93 -8.79
N TYR A 407 7.02 13.95 -8.28
CA TYR A 407 8.21 14.44 -8.98
C TYR A 407 9.29 13.36 -9.02
N SER A 408 10.06 13.34 -10.09
CA SER A 408 11.28 12.56 -10.25
C SER A 408 12.46 13.48 -10.54
N GLU A 409 13.67 12.95 -10.62
CA GLU A 409 14.87 13.71 -10.97
C GLU A 409 14.72 14.49 -12.30
N ARG A 410 13.85 14.01 -13.19
CA ARG A 410 13.59 14.60 -14.51
C ARG A 410 12.78 15.88 -14.47
N ASN A 411 11.87 16.00 -13.50
CA ASN A 411 10.97 17.16 -13.37
C ASN A 411 11.11 17.87 -12.02
N PHE A 412 12.04 17.46 -11.16
CA PHE A 412 12.25 18.03 -9.82
C PHE A 412 12.47 19.55 -9.81
N THR A 413 13.08 20.09 -10.87
CA THR A 413 13.23 21.54 -11.05
C THR A 413 11.89 22.28 -11.03
N GLN A 414 10.79 21.66 -11.48
CA GLN A 414 9.46 22.27 -11.44
C GLN A 414 8.97 22.44 -10.01
N LEU A 415 9.16 21.43 -9.15
CA LEU A 415 8.87 21.53 -7.71
C LEU A 415 9.70 22.62 -7.04
N ILE A 416 11.00 22.69 -7.36
CA ILE A 416 11.87 23.76 -6.83
C ILE A 416 11.31 25.13 -7.22
N GLN A 417 10.90 25.32 -8.48
CA GLN A 417 10.31 26.59 -8.91
C GLN A 417 9.01 26.89 -8.18
N GLU A 418 8.14 25.90 -7.99
CA GLU A 418 6.90 26.09 -7.24
C GLU A 418 7.18 26.58 -5.81
N LEU A 419 8.08 25.90 -5.08
CA LEU A 419 8.44 26.27 -3.71
C LEU A 419 9.16 27.63 -3.64
N ARG A 420 9.96 27.99 -4.65
CA ARG A 420 10.59 29.32 -4.72
C ARG A 420 9.57 30.43 -4.90
N GLN A 421 8.58 30.24 -5.76
CA GLN A 421 7.53 31.24 -5.99
C GLN A 421 6.71 31.52 -4.73
N ARG A 422 6.56 30.52 -3.84
CA ARG A 422 5.89 30.71 -2.53
C ARG A 422 6.63 31.70 -1.62
N ASN A 423 7.97 31.66 -1.61
CA ASN A 423 8.82 32.55 -0.83
C ASN A 423 8.97 33.96 -1.42
N LEU A 424 8.72 34.13 -2.72
CA LEU A 424 9.05 35.37 -3.42
C LEU A 424 8.41 36.62 -2.77
N PRO A 425 7.16 36.59 -2.27
CA PRO A 425 6.57 37.73 -1.59
C PRO A 425 7.15 38.06 -0.20
N CYS A 426 8.11 37.27 0.31
CA CYS A 426 8.86 37.60 1.54
C CYS A 426 10.07 38.49 1.28
N ILE A 427 10.47 38.67 0.02
CA ILE A 427 11.48 39.64 -0.42
C ILE A 427 10.77 40.98 -0.59
#